data_AF-A0A286T5I1-F1
#
_entry.id   AF-A0A286T5I1-F1
#
_cell.length_a   1.000
_cell.length_b   1.000
_cell.length_c   1.000
_cell.angle_alpha   90.00
_cell.angle_beta   90.00
_cell.angle_gamma   90.00
#
_symmetry.space_group_name_H-M   'P 1'
#
loop_
_entity.id
_entity.type
_entity.pdbx_description
1 polymer ?
#
loop_
_entity_poly.entity_id
_entity_poly.type
_entity_poly.pdbx_seq_one_letter_code
_entity_poly.pdbx_strand_id
1 'polypeptide(L)'
;MYTLGHDFNPANIHAGGLRHHGAGVIVSQLLKDGYMYGMDIPQLESFEVGILFSHTEGIIPAPKSCHAIAAAIREAKKEKETGKEDVILFCLSGYGLIDMTAYDTYINGDLRNYTLTDEDIEKNLGTVPKI
;
A
#
# COMPACT_ATOMS: atom_id res chain seq x y z
N MET A 1 -7.03 6.24 16.68
CA MET A 1 -6.31 5.91 15.43
C MET A 1 -7.32 5.70 14.32
N TYR A 2 -6.94 5.94 13.06
CA TYR A 2 -7.74 5.41 11.94
C TYR A 2 -7.69 3.89 11.97
N THR A 3 -8.83 3.25 11.79
CA THR A 3 -8.98 1.81 11.90
C THR A 3 -10.14 1.29 11.06
N LEU A 4 -10.02 0.04 10.61
CA LEU A 4 -11.06 -0.79 10.02
C LEU A 4 -11.77 -1.66 11.07
N GLY A 5 -11.44 -1.54 12.36
CA GLY A 5 -11.93 -2.40 13.43
C GLY A 5 -10.97 -3.56 13.75
N HIS A 6 -10.86 -3.92 15.02
CA HIS A 6 -9.91 -4.94 15.49
C HIS A 6 -10.24 -6.37 15.02
N ASP A 7 -11.51 -6.60 14.65
CA ASP A 7 -11.99 -7.86 14.08
C ASP A 7 -11.80 -7.94 12.55
N PHE A 8 -11.27 -6.89 11.91
CA PHE A 8 -11.03 -6.87 10.47
C PHE A 8 -10.03 -7.96 10.06
N ASN A 9 -10.37 -8.70 9.01
CA ASN A 9 -9.51 -9.69 8.40
C ASN A 9 -9.34 -9.40 6.89
N PRO A 10 -8.10 -9.27 6.37
CA PRO A 10 -7.88 -9.06 4.94
C PRO A 10 -8.35 -10.25 4.10
N ALA A 11 -8.65 -9.99 2.82
CA ALA A 11 -9.02 -11.04 1.87
C ALA A 11 -7.90 -12.10 1.71
N ASN A 12 -8.27 -13.37 1.54
CA ASN A 12 -7.32 -14.48 1.40
C ASN A 12 -6.39 -14.35 0.17
N ILE A 13 -6.82 -13.61 -0.85
CA ILE A 13 -6.04 -13.34 -2.08
C ILE A 13 -5.04 -12.19 -1.92
N HIS A 14 -4.95 -11.60 -0.73
CA HIS A 14 -4.11 -10.44 -0.46
C HIS A 14 -2.65 -10.84 -0.20
N ALA A 15 -1.80 -10.57 -1.18
CA ALA A 15 -0.37 -10.87 -1.17
C ALA A 15 0.51 -9.62 -1.01
N GLY A 16 -0.07 -8.41 -1.12
CA GLY A 16 0.65 -7.13 -1.02
C GLY A 16 1.18 -6.79 0.38
N GLY A 17 0.79 -7.54 1.42
CA GLY A 17 1.13 -7.23 2.81
C GLY A 17 0.28 -6.09 3.37
N LEU A 18 0.80 -5.26 4.28
CA LEU A 18 0.04 -4.14 4.90
C LEU A 18 -1.35 -4.55 5.44
N ARG A 19 -1.43 -5.72 6.07
CA ARG A 19 -2.68 -6.36 6.51
C ARG A 19 -3.26 -5.81 7.81
N HIS A 20 -2.56 -4.89 8.47
CA HIS A 20 -2.98 -4.38 9.76
C HIS A 20 -4.20 -3.49 9.60
N HIS A 21 -5.16 -3.63 10.51
CA HIS A 21 -6.46 -2.97 10.46
C HIS A 21 -6.42 -1.49 10.86
N GLY A 22 -5.26 -0.88 11.07
CA GLY A 22 -5.21 0.51 11.50
C GLY A 22 -3.86 1.18 11.32
N ALA A 23 -3.85 2.49 11.51
CA ALA A 23 -2.65 3.32 11.44
C ALA A 23 -2.15 3.68 12.83
N GLY A 24 -0.84 3.93 12.99
CA GLY A 24 -0.31 4.42 14.27
C GLY A 24 -1.01 5.70 14.75
N VAL A 25 -1.10 5.92 16.07
CA VAL A 25 -1.82 7.07 16.66
C VAL A 25 -1.27 8.41 16.17
N ILE A 26 0.06 8.55 16.10
CA ILE A 26 0.71 9.79 15.62
C ILE A 26 0.37 10.04 14.15
N VAL A 27 0.53 9.03 13.29
CA VAL A 27 0.17 9.11 11.86
C VAL A 27 -1.30 9.47 11.69
N SER A 28 -2.18 8.88 12.49
CA SER A 28 -3.60 9.18 12.48
C SER A 28 -3.89 10.63 12.85
N GLN A 29 -3.20 11.17 13.85
CA GLN A 29 -3.38 12.55 14.27
C GLN A 29 -2.89 13.53 13.19
N LEU A 30 -1.73 13.29 12.59
CA LEU A 30 -1.20 14.10 11.50
C LEU A 30 -2.13 14.14 10.29
N LEU A 31 -2.76 13.00 9.95
CA LEU A 31 -3.74 12.93 8.86
C LEU A 31 -5.02 13.68 9.21
N LYS A 32 -5.52 13.53 10.44
CA LYS A 32 -6.72 14.25 10.92
C LYS A 32 -6.51 15.77 10.93
N ASP A 33 -5.31 16.22 11.28
CA ASP A 33 -4.95 17.65 11.35
C ASP A 33 -4.56 18.24 9.98
N GLY A 34 -4.55 17.44 8.90
CA GLY A 34 -4.27 17.90 7.54
C GLY A 34 -2.78 18.10 7.22
N TYR A 35 -1.87 17.58 8.06
CA TYR A 35 -0.42 17.62 7.80
C TYR A 35 0.06 16.56 6.82
N MET A 36 -0.75 15.53 6.57
CA MET A 36 -0.48 14.49 5.58
C MET A 36 -1.80 13.99 4.96
N TYR A 37 -1.72 13.37 3.79
CA TYR A 37 -2.84 12.69 3.15
C TYR A 37 -2.57 11.18 3.03
N GLY A 38 -3.64 10.39 3.03
CA GLY A 38 -3.58 8.96 2.76
C GLY A 38 -3.64 8.69 1.26
N MET A 39 -2.92 7.66 0.82
CA MET A 39 -3.02 7.10 -0.53
C MET A 39 -3.15 5.59 -0.41
N ASP A 40 -4.05 5.00 -1.18
CA ASP A 40 -4.15 3.56 -1.33
C ASP A 40 -3.66 3.14 -2.72
N ILE A 41 -2.89 2.04 -2.76
CA ILE A 41 -2.29 1.51 -3.98
C ILE A 41 -2.86 0.12 -4.21
N PRO A 42 -3.54 -0.11 -5.36
CA PRO A 42 -4.02 -1.43 -5.72
C PRO A 42 -2.87 -2.45 -5.73
N GLN A 43 -3.14 -3.65 -5.22
CA GLN A 43 -2.14 -4.71 -5.14
C GLN A 43 -1.51 -5.03 -6.50
N LEU A 44 -2.29 -5.09 -7.58
CA LEU A 44 -1.74 -5.38 -8.90
C LEU A 44 -0.73 -4.32 -9.35
N GLU A 45 -0.99 -3.05 -9.06
CA GLU A 45 -0.06 -1.96 -9.35
C GLU A 45 1.20 -2.07 -8.49
N SER A 46 1.07 -2.43 -7.20
CA SER A 46 2.25 -2.58 -6.33
C SER A 46 3.18 -3.70 -6.84
N PHE A 47 2.66 -4.82 -7.31
CA PHE A 47 3.50 -5.85 -7.93
C PHE A 47 4.07 -5.43 -9.30
N GLU A 48 3.29 -4.74 -10.13
CA GLU A 48 3.77 -4.21 -11.42
C GLU A 48 4.99 -3.30 -11.23
N VAL A 49 4.92 -2.34 -10.31
CA VAL A 49 6.05 -1.45 -10.03
C VAL A 49 7.19 -2.17 -9.33
N GLY A 50 6.91 -3.22 -8.55
CA GLY A 50 7.93 -4.05 -7.93
C GLY A 50 8.79 -4.76 -8.97
N ILE A 51 8.17 -5.31 -10.01
CA ILE A 51 8.88 -5.90 -11.16
C ILE A 51 9.67 -4.84 -11.91
N LEU A 52 9.05 -3.68 -12.21
CA LEU A 52 9.73 -2.57 -12.87
C LEU A 52 10.99 -2.14 -12.10
N PHE A 53 10.86 -1.85 -10.80
CA PHE A 53 11.95 -1.41 -9.93
C PHE A 53 13.07 -2.46 -9.85
N SER A 54 12.71 -3.75 -9.85
CA SER A 54 13.69 -4.84 -9.89
C SER A 54 14.51 -4.84 -11.18
N HIS A 55 13.87 -4.58 -12.32
CA HIS A 55 14.55 -4.50 -13.61
C HIS A 55 15.38 -3.23 -13.79
N THR A 56 14.97 -2.10 -13.20
CA THR A 56 15.66 -0.81 -13.37
C THR A 56 16.76 -0.58 -12.33
N GLU A 57 16.52 -0.94 -11.07
CA GLU A 57 17.42 -0.66 -9.94
C GLU A 57 18.18 -1.89 -9.43
N GLY A 58 17.81 -3.09 -9.89
CA GLY A 58 18.47 -4.35 -9.50
C GLY A 58 18.14 -4.85 -8.08
N ILE A 59 17.19 -4.21 -7.40
CA ILE A 59 16.72 -4.63 -6.07
C ILE A 59 15.31 -5.20 -6.19
N ILE A 60 15.08 -6.41 -5.65
CA ILE A 60 13.72 -6.95 -5.49
C ILE A 60 13.13 -6.36 -4.20
N PRO A 61 12.18 -5.42 -4.27
CA PRO A 61 11.59 -4.82 -3.07
C PRO A 61 10.64 -5.80 -2.37
N ALA A 62 10.40 -5.63 -1.07
CA ALA A 62 9.30 -6.33 -0.42
C ALA A 62 7.95 -5.83 -1.00
N PRO A 63 6.91 -6.67 -1.15
CA PRO A 63 5.60 -6.24 -1.65
C PRO A 63 5.01 -5.03 -0.90
N LYS A 64 5.32 -4.91 0.40
CA LYS A 64 4.95 -3.78 1.25
C LYS A 64 5.60 -2.48 0.77
N SER A 65 6.91 -2.52 0.49
CA SER A 65 7.69 -1.39 -0.03
C SER A 65 7.22 -0.95 -1.41
N CYS A 66 6.68 -1.86 -2.22
CA CYS A 66 6.19 -1.53 -3.55
C CYS A 66 5.07 -0.49 -3.55
N HIS A 67 4.29 -0.36 -2.47
CA HIS A 67 3.25 0.66 -2.36
C HIS A 67 3.88 2.06 -2.33
N ALA A 68 5.00 2.23 -1.61
CA ALA A 68 5.74 3.50 -1.59
C ALA A 68 6.43 3.79 -2.93
N ILE A 69 6.95 2.76 -3.60
CA ILE A 69 7.55 2.88 -4.95
C ILE A 69 6.47 3.33 -5.95
N ALA A 70 5.28 2.73 -5.91
CA ALA A 70 4.17 3.10 -6.78
C ALA A 70 3.76 4.56 -6.57
N ALA A 71 3.61 4.98 -5.31
CA ALA A 71 3.32 6.37 -4.97
C ALA A 71 4.41 7.32 -5.50
N ALA A 72 5.69 6.99 -5.32
CA ALA A 72 6.80 7.80 -5.82
C ALA A 72 6.79 7.92 -7.36
N ILE A 73 6.52 6.82 -8.07
CA ILE A 73 6.39 6.83 -9.54
C ILE A 73 5.20 7.67 -9.99
N ARG A 74 4.06 7.62 -9.28
CA ARG A 74 2.90 8.46 -9.57
C ARG A 74 3.23 9.95 -9.42
N GLU A 75 3.89 10.34 -8.34
CA GLU A 75 4.31 11.74 -8.15
C GLU A 75 5.33 12.15 -9.22
N ALA A 76 6.32 11.30 -9.54
CA ALA A 76 7.30 11.59 -10.61
C ALA A 76 6.63 11.77 -11.99
N LYS A 77 5.59 11.00 -12.30
CA LYS A 77 4.81 11.16 -13.54
C LYS A 77 4.06 12.50 -13.57
N LYS A 78 3.48 12.93 -12.44
CA LYS A 78 2.83 14.26 -12.35
C LYS A 78 3.85 15.37 -12.56
N GLU A 79 5.04 15.29 -11.96
CA GLU A 79 6.04 16.35 -12.13
C GLU A 79 6.59 16.42 -13.56
N LYS A 80 6.64 15.29 -14.26
CA LYS A 80 6.92 15.28 -15.71
C LYS A 80 5.86 16.04 -16.51
N GLU A 81 4.58 15.99 -16.12
CA GLU A 81 3.50 16.73 -16.77
C GLU A 81 3.54 18.23 -16.45
N THR A 82 3.95 18.60 -15.22
CA THR A 82 4.07 20.01 -14.79
C THR A 82 5.39 20.65 -15.23
N GLY A 83 6.38 19.85 -15.61
CA GLY A 83 7.73 20.30 -15.96
C GLY A 83 8.59 20.70 -14.76
N LYS A 84 8.23 20.27 -13.55
CA LYS A 84 9.02 20.54 -12.34
C LYS A 84 10.04 19.42 -12.10
N GLU A 85 11.16 19.81 -11.48
CA GLU A 85 12.26 18.90 -11.14
C GLU A 85 12.35 18.73 -9.62
N ASP A 86 11.30 18.16 -9.03
CA ASP A 86 11.24 17.92 -7.58
C ASP A 86 11.99 16.64 -7.17
N VAL A 87 12.56 16.66 -5.97
CA VAL A 87 13.23 15.50 -5.37
C VAL A 87 12.22 14.70 -4.54
N ILE A 88 11.99 13.45 -4.91
CA ILE A 88 11.08 12.55 -4.20
C ILE A 88 11.89 11.61 -3.31
N LEU A 89 11.67 11.72 -2.00
CA LEU A 89 12.19 10.76 -1.00
C LEU A 89 11.09 9.76 -0.65
N PHE A 90 11.38 8.46 -0.77
CA PHE A 90 10.49 7.39 -0.34
C PHE A 90 11.22 6.38 0.54
N CYS A 91 10.46 5.59 1.31
CA CYS A 91 11.02 4.57 2.20
C CYS A 91 11.00 3.18 1.53
N LEU A 92 12.17 2.68 1.14
CA LEU A 92 12.35 1.27 0.79
C LEU A 92 12.50 0.44 2.07
N SER A 93 11.36 0.04 2.63
CA SER A 93 11.29 -0.57 3.97
C SER A 93 11.91 -1.98 4.11
N GLY A 94 12.19 -2.66 2.99
CA GLY A 94 12.75 -4.00 2.99
C GLY A 94 12.83 -4.63 1.59
N TYR A 95 13.55 -5.76 1.50
CA TYR A 95 13.76 -6.56 0.29
C TYR A 95 12.81 -7.76 0.22
N GLY A 96 12.52 -8.24 -0.99
CA GLY A 96 11.48 -9.24 -1.27
C GLY A 96 11.96 -10.68 -1.43
N LEU A 97 13.22 -11.01 -1.12
CA LEU A 97 13.79 -12.35 -1.35
C LEU A 97 13.02 -13.47 -0.62
N ILE A 98 12.38 -13.17 0.51
CA ILE A 98 11.54 -14.13 1.25
C ILE A 98 10.05 -14.00 0.95
N ASP A 99 9.68 -13.06 0.07
CA ASP A 99 8.31 -12.81 -0.39
C ASP A 99 8.10 -13.35 -1.83
N MET A 100 9.00 -14.19 -2.35
CA MET A 100 8.96 -14.66 -3.75
C MET A 100 7.67 -15.37 -4.13
N THR A 101 7.03 -16.11 -3.21
CA THR A 101 5.73 -16.73 -3.48
C THR A 101 4.63 -15.71 -3.81
N ALA A 102 4.72 -14.50 -3.25
CA ALA A 102 3.78 -13.42 -3.55
C ALA A 102 4.00 -12.89 -4.98
N TYR A 103 5.27 -12.74 -5.38
CA TYR A 103 5.65 -12.41 -6.75
C TYR A 103 5.24 -13.49 -7.75
N ASP A 104 5.45 -14.78 -7.44
CA ASP A 104 5.02 -15.89 -8.29
C ASP A 104 3.51 -15.86 -8.52
N THR A 105 2.73 -15.59 -7.47
CA THR A 105 1.26 -15.49 -7.57
C THR A 105 0.85 -14.33 -8.50
N TYR A 106 1.57 -13.21 -8.47
CA TYR A 106 1.35 -12.11 -9.41
C TYR A 106 1.70 -12.51 -10.85
N ILE A 107 2.89 -13.10 -11.04
CA ILE A 107 3.41 -13.49 -12.36
C ILE A 107 2.50 -14.52 -13.04
N ASN A 108 1.93 -15.45 -12.26
CA ASN A 108 0.98 -16.44 -12.76
C ASN A 108 -0.41 -15.85 -13.07
N GLY A 109 -0.67 -14.58 -12.71
CA GLY A 109 -1.96 -13.93 -12.93
C GLY A 109 -3.03 -14.31 -11.91
N ASP A 110 -2.65 -14.90 -10.78
CA ASP A 110 -3.56 -15.40 -9.75
C ASP A 110 -4.00 -14.30 -8.76
N LEU A 111 -3.34 -13.14 -8.78
CA LEU A 111 -3.73 -11.99 -7.95
C LEU A 111 -4.85 -11.16 -8.60
N ARG A 112 -5.68 -10.58 -7.74
CA ARG A 112 -6.72 -9.61 -8.13
C ARG A 112 -6.77 -8.48 -7.13
N ASN A 113 -7.17 -7.30 -7.59
CA ASN A 113 -7.50 -6.21 -6.67
C ASN A 113 -8.75 -6.58 -5.88
N TYR A 114 -8.73 -6.24 -4.60
CA TYR A 114 -9.87 -6.36 -3.70
C TYR A 114 -10.09 -5.02 -3.03
N THR A 115 -11.35 -4.62 -2.92
CA THR A 115 -11.75 -3.36 -2.30
C THR A 115 -12.88 -3.67 -1.32
N LEU A 116 -12.81 -3.08 -0.13
CA LEU A 116 -13.86 -3.20 0.86
C LEU A 116 -15.05 -2.35 0.46
N THR A 117 -16.25 -2.86 0.69
CA THR A 117 -17.45 -2.06 0.55
C THR A 117 -17.64 -1.20 1.80
N ASP A 118 -18.38 -0.09 1.68
CA ASP A 118 -18.74 0.74 2.84
C ASP A 118 -19.50 -0.08 3.89
N GLU A 119 -20.33 -1.04 3.46
CA GLU A 119 -21.04 -1.97 4.33
C GLU A 119 -20.08 -2.87 5.14
N ASP A 120 -19.03 -3.40 4.49
CA ASP A 120 -18.00 -4.18 5.18
C ASP A 120 -17.27 -3.34 6.24
N ILE A 121 -16.97 -2.08 5.92
CA ILE A 121 -16.30 -1.16 6.85
C ILE A 121 -17.22 -0.85 8.04
N GLU A 122 -18.47 -0.46 7.79
CA GLU A 122 -19.45 -0.15 8.82
C GLU A 122 -19.69 -1.33 9.77
N LYS A 123 -19.81 -2.54 9.22
CA LYS A 123 -19.97 -3.76 10.00
C LYS A 123 -18.81 -3.97 10.98
N ASN A 124 -17.58 -3.81 10.51
CA ASN A 124 -16.39 -3.98 11.37
C ASN A 124 -16.25 -2.85 12.39
N LEU A 125 -16.61 -1.62 12.02
CA LEU A 125 -16.60 -0.49 12.95
C LEU A 125 -17.69 -0.57 14.02
N GLY A 126 -18.80 -1.27 13.74
CA GLY A 126 -19.89 -1.49 14.69
C GLY A 126 -19.47 -2.23 15.98
N THR A 127 -18.39 -3.02 15.93
CA THR A 127 -17.87 -3.75 17.11
C THR A 127 -16.83 -2.95 17.89
N VAL A 128 -16.38 -1.80 17.37
CA VAL A 128 -15.37 -0.96 18.01
C VAL A 128 -16.00 -0.13 19.15
N PRO A 129 -15.43 -0.14 20.37
CA PRO A 129 -15.91 0.69 21.46
C PRO A 129 -15.91 2.18 21.08
N LYS A 130 -17.03 2.87 21.35
CA LYS A 130 -17.12 4.32 21.22
C LYS A 130 -16.57 4.96 22.50
N ILE A 131 -15.55 5.81 22.34
CA ILE A 131 -14.96 6.63 23.42
C ILE A 131 -15.49 8.05 23.26
#